data_AF-A0A3B0TKP0-F1
#
_entry.id   AF-A0A3B0TKP0-F1
#
_cell.length_a   1.000
_cell.length_b   1.000
_cell.length_c   1.000
_cell.angle_alpha   90.00
_cell.angle_beta   90.00
_cell.angle_gamma   90.00
#
_symmetry.space_group_name_H-M   'P 1'
#
loop_
_entity.id
_entity.type
_entity.pdbx_description
1 polymer ?
#
loop_
_entity_poly.entity_id
_entity_poly.type
_entity_poly.pdbx_seq_one_letter_code
_entity_poly.pdbx_strand_id
1 'polypeptide(L)'
;WGLRLYDFVEDPAPVIKLLEKLKDDTSEYVRRSVANNLNDIAKDHPDLVAKIAENWLQNATPDRKRLVRHALRSLIKQGHKGALKALGYGPANVNVNSFEVLTPEVVLGGALEFDLNLASVGTDEQALIIDYVVHHLKANGKTSGKVFKWKNKHLKSGAELRAQKRHPMKPITTRKYYGGGHRVEILVNGETVCGADFELKLA
;
A
#
# COMPACT_ATOMS: atom_id res chain seq x y z
N TRP A 1 -1.68 -2.56 25.05
CA TRP A 1 -2.91 -2.19 24.31
C TRP A 1 -3.67 -1.26 25.23
N GLY A 2 -3.92 -0.01 24.82
CA GLY A 2 -4.59 1.01 25.62
C GLY A 2 -5.97 1.35 25.06
N LEU A 3 -6.77 2.08 25.83
CA LEU A 3 -8.07 2.59 25.37
C LEU A 3 -7.89 3.60 24.24
N ARG A 4 -8.84 3.63 23.29
CA ARG A 4 -8.88 4.67 22.25
C ARG A 4 -9.30 5.98 22.91
N LEU A 5 -8.48 7.02 22.76
CA LEU A 5 -8.77 8.36 23.27
C LEU A 5 -9.55 9.13 22.20
N TYR A 6 -10.87 9.12 22.28
CA TYR A 6 -11.75 9.66 21.23
C TYR A 6 -11.58 11.17 21.01
N ASP A 7 -11.32 11.94 22.07
CA ASP A 7 -11.11 13.40 21.96
C ASP A 7 -9.95 13.74 20.99
N PHE A 8 -8.88 12.96 21.02
CA PHE A 8 -7.73 13.15 20.12
C PHE A 8 -7.90 12.49 18.74
N VAL A 9 -8.92 11.64 18.60
CA VAL A 9 -9.35 11.15 17.29
C VAL A 9 -10.20 12.22 16.61
N GLU A 10 -11.06 12.91 17.34
CA GLU A 10 -11.89 14.00 16.79
C GLU A 10 -11.03 15.21 16.43
N ASP A 11 -10.20 15.69 17.37
CA ASP A 11 -9.22 16.75 17.12
C ASP A 11 -7.77 16.28 17.43
N PRO A 12 -6.99 15.91 16.39
CA PRO A 12 -5.61 15.48 16.59
C PRO A 12 -4.63 16.65 16.80
N ALA A 13 -5.06 17.91 16.74
CA ALA A 13 -4.16 19.07 16.80
C ALA A 13 -3.24 19.11 18.04
N PRO A 14 -3.70 18.79 19.27
CA PRO A 14 -2.81 18.75 20.45
C PRO A 14 -1.70 17.71 20.30
N VAL A 15 -2.03 16.55 19.72
CA VAL A 15 -1.07 15.47 19.49
C VAL A 15 -0.07 15.88 18.42
N ILE A 16 -0.54 16.44 17.29
CA ILE A 16 0.31 16.92 16.21
C ILE A 16 1.32 17.96 16.70
N LYS A 17 0.91 18.89 17.57
CA LYS A 17 1.83 19.89 18.18
C LYS A 17 2.99 19.23 18.94
N LEU A 18 2.75 18.10 19.61
CA LEU A 18 3.79 17.32 20.26
C LEU A 18 4.67 16.59 19.24
N LEU A 19 4.04 15.91 18.27
CA LEU A 19 4.75 15.16 17.22
C LEU A 19 5.69 16.06 16.41
N GLU A 20 5.29 17.31 16.15
CA GLU A 20 6.09 18.32 15.46
C GLU A 20 7.46 18.55 16.13
N LYS A 21 7.49 18.55 17.46
CA LYS A 21 8.72 18.75 18.25
C LYS A 21 9.63 17.51 18.22
N LEU A 22 9.07 16.33 17.95
CA LEU A 22 9.74 15.04 18.06
C LEU A 22 10.11 14.42 16.70
N LYS A 23 9.72 15.05 15.59
CA LYS A 23 9.92 14.49 14.23
C LYS A 23 11.39 14.30 13.84
N ASP A 24 12.29 15.08 14.46
CA ASP A 24 13.74 15.05 14.24
C ASP A 24 14.51 14.58 15.50
N ASP A 25 13.82 13.94 16.46
CA ASP A 25 14.45 13.38 17.66
C ASP A 25 15.60 12.43 17.29
N THR A 26 16.69 12.39 18.07
CA THR A 26 17.86 11.56 17.78
C THR A 26 17.61 10.07 18.01
N SER A 27 16.65 9.72 18.87
CA SER A 27 16.26 8.35 19.17
C SER A 27 15.37 7.76 18.07
N GLU A 28 15.81 6.64 17.47
CA GLU A 28 14.95 5.90 16.52
C GLU A 28 13.66 5.46 17.19
N TYR A 29 13.70 5.08 18.48
CA TYR A 29 12.52 4.66 19.22
C TYR A 29 11.46 5.76 19.27
N VAL A 30 11.87 7.00 19.54
CA VAL A 30 10.96 8.16 19.55
C VAL A 30 10.40 8.40 18.14
N ARG A 31 11.25 8.46 17.11
CA ARG A 31 10.79 8.64 15.72
C ARG A 31 9.83 7.54 15.26
N ARG A 32 10.04 6.29 15.69
CA ARG A 32 9.13 5.18 15.41
C ARG A 32 7.77 5.39 16.08
N SER A 33 7.76 5.87 17.32
CA SER A 33 6.53 6.23 18.05
C SER A 33 5.77 7.35 17.33
N VAL A 34 6.46 8.42 16.93
CA VAL A 34 5.88 9.52 16.13
C VAL A 34 5.23 8.98 14.86
N ALA A 35 5.95 8.14 14.10
CA ALA A 35 5.42 7.59 12.86
C ALA A 35 4.23 6.63 13.07
N ASN A 36 4.19 5.89 14.18
CA ASN A 36 3.03 5.06 14.51
C ASN A 36 1.82 5.92 14.85
N ASN A 37 2.01 6.96 15.66
CA ASN A 37 0.94 7.87 16.06
C ASN A 37 0.36 8.62 14.85
N LEU A 38 1.22 9.13 13.96
CA LEU A 38 0.79 9.79 12.73
C LEU A 38 0.02 8.84 11.79
N ASN A 39 0.39 7.56 11.73
CA ASN A 39 -0.37 6.54 10.98
C ASN A 39 -1.72 6.20 11.63
N ASP A 40 -1.85 6.35 12.95
CA ASP A 40 -3.12 6.16 13.64
C ASP A 40 -4.06 7.34 13.35
N ILE A 41 -3.56 8.58 13.38
CA ILE A 41 -4.31 9.78 12.96
C ILE A 41 -4.79 9.64 11.51
N ALA A 42 -3.97 9.07 10.62
CA ALA A 42 -4.30 8.89 9.21
C ALA A 42 -5.54 8.02 8.93
N LYS A 43 -6.02 7.23 9.92
CA LYS A 43 -7.23 6.42 9.77
C LYS A 43 -8.48 7.28 9.69
N ASP A 44 -8.49 8.39 10.42
CA ASP A 44 -9.64 9.29 10.56
C ASP A 44 -9.37 10.63 9.85
N HIS A 45 -8.10 11.05 9.70
CA HIS A 45 -7.67 12.33 9.09
C HIS A 45 -6.61 12.15 7.99
N PRO A 46 -6.91 11.43 6.90
CA PRO A 46 -5.92 11.06 5.87
C PRO A 46 -5.30 12.26 5.15
N ASP A 47 -6.12 13.25 4.77
CA ASP A 47 -5.67 14.45 4.05
C ASP A 47 -4.77 15.35 4.91
N LEU A 48 -5.12 15.50 6.20
CA LEU A 48 -4.30 16.24 7.15
C LEU A 48 -2.91 15.61 7.27
N VAL A 49 -2.84 14.29 7.41
CA VAL A 49 -1.56 13.57 7.51
C VAL A 49 -0.76 13.67 6.20
N ALA A 50 -1.42 13.61 5.04
CA ALA A 50 -0.76 13.83 3.75
C ALA A 50 -0.12 15.23 3.66
N LYS A 51 -0.83 16.27 4.11
CA LYS A 51 -0.33 17.65 4.16
C LYS A 51 0.84 17.81 5.15
N ILE A 52 0.75 17.18 6.33
CA ILE A 52 1.86 17.16 7.29
C ILE A 52 3.10 16.50 6.67
N ALA A 53 2.91 15.36 6.00
CA ALA A 53 4.01 14.66 5.35
C ALA A 53 4.67 15.49 4.24
N GLU A 54 3.89 16.16 3.40
CA GLU A 54 4.41 17.08 2.38
C GLU A 54 5.30 18.16 3.01
N ASN A 55 4.83 18.80 4.08
CA ASN A 55 5.61 19.79 4.81
C ASN A 55 6.87 19.20 5.47
N TRP A 56 6.74 18.05 6.12
CA TRP A 56 7.84 17.40 6.83
C TRP A 56 8.91 16.84 5.89
N LEU A 57 8.59 16.55 4.64
CA LEU A 57 9.56 16.04 3.67
C LEU A 57 10.45 17.14 3.07
N GLN A 58 10.04 18.41 3.17
CA GLN A 58 10.88 19.55 2.75
C GLN A 58 12.18 19.57 3.57
N ASN A 59 13.34 19.59 2.90
CA ASN A 59 14.67 19.59 3.52
C ASN A 59 14.87 18.49 4.60
N ALA A 60 14.21 17.34 4.43
CA ALA A 60 14.22 16.28 5.41
C ALA A 60 15.55 15.52 5.46
N THR A 61 16.02 15.28 6.70
CA THR A 61 17.09 14.33 6.97
C THR A 61 16.68 12.93 6.50
N PRO A 62 17.64 12.01 6.25
CA PRO A 62 17.33 10.61 5.95
C PRO A 62 16.41 9.98 7.01
N ASP A 63 16.60 10.35 8.27
CA ASP A 63 15.84 9.85 9.41
C ASP A 63 14.38 10.32 9.38
N ARG A 64 14.15 11.61 9.11
CA ARG A 64 12.80 12.16 8.94
C ARG A 64 12.10 11.58 7.71
N LYS A 65 12.83 11.35 6.61
CA LYS A 65 12.29 10.63 5.43
C LYS A 65 11.84 9.20 5.77
N ARG A 66 12.61 8.47 6.59
CA ARG A 66 12.22 7.12 7.07
C ARG A 66 10.99 7.18 7.97
N LEU A 67 10.93 8.16 8.89
CA LEU A 67 9.77 8.40 9.76
C LEU A 67 8.52 8.62 8.93
N VAL A 68 8.52 9.60 8.02
CA VAL A 68 7.34 9.95 7.21
C VAL A 68 6.89 8.78 6.34
N ARG A 69 7.81 8.07 5.69
CA ARG A 69 7.47 6.87 4.90
C ARG A 69 6.79 5.80 5.76
N HIS A 70 7.24 5.61 7.01
CA HIS A 70 6.58 4.67 7.93
C HIS A 70 5.21 5.16 8.37
N ALA A 71 5.04 6.46 8.60
CA ALA A 71 3.76 7.07 8.96
C ALA A 71 2.70 6.93 7.86
N LEU A 72 3.10 7.07 6.60
CA LEU A 72 2.19 6.99 5.46
C LEU A 72 1.86 5.56 5.00
N ARG A 73 2.39 4.52 5.65
CA ARG A 73 2.31 3.12 5.16
C ARG A 73 0.88 2.64 4.85
N SER A 74 -0.11 3.05 5.66
CA SER A 74 -1.52 2.72 5.41
C SER A 74 -2.09 3.52 4.23
N LEU A 75 -1.83 4.83 4.18
CA LEU A 75 -2.28 5.71 3.10
C LEU A 75 -1.70 5.31 1.74
N ILE A 76 -0.42 4.90 1.69
CA ILE A 76 0.20 4.37 0.46
C ILE A 76 -0.55 3.12 0.00
N LYS A 77 -0.89 2.20 0.90
CA LYS A 77 -1.65 0.99 0.54
C LYS A 77 -3.07 1.30 0.09
N GLN A 78 -3.67 2.36 0.60
CA GLN A 78 -4.99 2.84 0.20
C GLN A 78 -4.96 3.65 -1.10
N GLY A 79 -3.78 3.89 -1.68
CA GLY A 79 -3.65 4.70 -2.88
C GLY A 79 -3.94 6.19 -2.67
N HIS A 80 -3.75 6.70 -1.45
CA HIS A 80 -4.07 8.09 -1.13
C HIS A 80 -3.20 9.07 -1.94
N LYS A 81 -3.83 9.80 -2.87
CA LYS A 81 -3.15 10.64 -3.86
C LYS A 81 -2.23 11.69 -3.22
N GLY A 82 -2.69 12.37 -2.17
CA GLY A 82 -1.86 13.35 -1.46
C GLY A 82 -0.62 12.74 -0.79
N ALA A 83 -0.74 11.52 -0.26
CA ALA A 83 0.36 10.86 0.45
C ALA A 83 1.41 10.31 -0.53
N LEU A 84 0.94 9.76 -1.66
CA LEU A 84 1.78 9.34 -2.77
C LEU A 84 2.54 10.53 -3.36
N LYS A 85 1.83 11.64 -3.65
CA LYS A 85 2.42 12.87 -4.15
C LYS A 85 3.49 13.42 -3.20
N ALA A 86 3.22 13.47 -1.90
CA ALA A 86 4.20 13.91 -0.90
C ALA A 86 5.50 13.09 -0.95
N LEU A 87 5.41 11.80 -1.27
CA LEU A 87 6.55 10.89 -1.41
C LEU A 87 7.20 10.90 -2.81
N GLY A 88 6.75 11.76 -3.72
CA GLY A 88 7.26 11.89 -5.08
C GLY A 88 6.62 10.94 -6.11
N TYR A 89 5.49 10.31 -5.77
CA TYR A 89 4.74 9.47 -6.69
C TYR A 89 3.56 10.25 -7.28
N GLY A 90 3.65 10.57 -8.57
CA GLY A 90 2.54 11.12 -9.35
C GLY A 90 1.62 10.02 -9.91
N PRO A 91 0.59 10.41 -10.70
CA PRO A 91 -0.17 9.47 -11.51
C PRO A 91 0.76 8.62 -12.38
N ALA A 92 0.48 7.32 -12.46
CA ALA A 92 1.29 6.43 -13.29
C ALA A 92 0.89 6.56 -14.75
N ASN A 93 1.85 6.85 -15.62
CA ASN A 93 1.66 6.90 -17.07
C ASN A 93 2.17 5.59 -17.66
N VAL A 94 1.40 4.52 -17.48
CA VAL A 94 1.76 3.17 -17.93
C VAL A 94 0.62 2.52 -18.69
N ASN A 95 0.96 1.66 -19.66
CA ASN A 95 0.02 0.72 -20.26
C ASN A 95 0.30 -0.70 -19.74
N VAL A 96 -0.75 -1.51 -19.60
CA VAL A 96 -0.61 -2.94 -19.28
C VAL A 96 -0.54 -3.70 -20.61
N ASN A 97 0.65 -4.18 -20.97
CA ASN A 97 0.84 -4.98 -22.18
C ASN A 97 0.29 -6.40 -21.99
N SER A 98 0.46 -6.98 -20.80
CA SER A 98 -0.15 -8.25 -20.44
C SER A 98 -0.28 -8.42 -18.91
N PHE A 99 -1.30 -9.18 -18.50
CA PHE A 99 -1.48 -9.63 -17.12
C PHE A 99 -2.13 -11.02 -17.14
N GLU A 100 -1.52 -12.00 -16.48
CA GLU A 100 -1.98 -13.39 -16.51
C GLU A 100 -1.89 -14.01 -15.12
N VAL A 101 -2.95 -14.70 -14.70
CA VAL A 101 -2.91 -15.58 -13.53
C VAL A 101 -2.48 -16.95 -14.00
N LEU A 102 -1.29 -17.38 -13.59
CA LEU A 102 -0.68 -18.66 -13.95
C LEU A 102 -1.29 -19.84 -13.19
N THR A 103 -1.92 -19.58 -12.04
CA THR A 103 -2.65 -20.58 -11.26
C THR A 103 -4.12 -20.20 -11.13
N PRO A 104 -4.93 -20.37 -12.20
CA PRO A 104 -6.35 -19.98 -12.19
C PRO A 104 -7.18 -20.78 -11.19
N GLU A 105 -6.70 -21.95 -10.77
CA GLU A 105 -7.20 -22.68 -9.61
C GLU A 105 -6.07 -22.87 -8.59
N VAL A 106 -6.35 -22.53 -7.34
CA VAL A 106 -5.40 -22.66 -6.23
C VAL A 106 -6.02 -23.58 -5.17
N VAL A 107 -5.33 -24.64 -4.79
CA VAL A 107 -5.68 -25.43 -3.61
C VAL A 107 -5.12 -24.76 -2.37
N LEU A 108 -5.89 -24.68 -1.28
CA LEU A 108 -5.42 -24.13 -0.01
C LEU A 108 -4.18 -24.89 0.48
N GLY A 109 -3.11 -24.15 0.75
CA GLY A 109 -1.76 -24.68 0.99
C GLY A 109 -0.78 -24.39 -0.17
N GLY A 110 -1.31 -24.18 -1.38
CA GLY A 110 -0.58 -23.78 -2.58
C GLY A 110 -0.29 -22.29 -2.68
N ALA A 111 -0.24 -21.77 -3.90
CA ALA A 111 0.00 -20.34 -4.16
C ALA A 111 -0.76 -19.83 -5.38
N LEU A 112 -1.18 -18.59 -5.28
CA LEU A 112 -1.58 -17.76 -6.40
C LEU A 112 -0.31 -17.24 -7.09
N GLU A 113 -0.16 -17.50 -8.38
CA GLU A 113 0.96 -17.06 -9.21
C GLU A 113 0.44 -16.26 -10.39
N PHE A 114 1.07 -15.12 -10.68
CA PHE A 114 0.67 -14.23 -11.76
C PHE A 114 1.82 -13.40 -12.30
N ASP A 115 1.65 -12.99 -13.54
CA ASP A 115 2.64 -12.31 -14.37
C ASP A 115 2.10 -10.95 -14.80
N LEU A 116 3.00 -9.98 -14.96
CA LEU A 116 2.69 -8.62 -15.36
C LEU A 116 3.74 -8.10 -16.34
N ASN A 117 3.28 -7.50 -17.44
CA ASN A 117 4.09 -6.68 -18.33
C ASN A 117 3.48 -5.27 -18.42
N LEU A 118 4.24 -4.26 -17.99
CA LEU A 118 3.89 -2.85 -18.10
C LEU A 118 4.83 -2.14 -19.07
N ALA A 119 4.34 -1.15 -19.79
CA ALA A 119 5.16 -0.21 -20.56
C ALA A 119 4.93 1.22 -20.10
N SER A 120 6.00 2.00 -19.99
CA SER A 120 5.91 3.45 -19.76
C SER A 120 5.39 4.14 -21.03
N VAL A 121 4.33 4.93 -20.88
CA VAL A 121 3.82 5.83 -21.94
C VAL A 121 4.09 7.31 -21.62
N GLY A 122 4.81 7.59 -20.52
CA GLY A 122 5.25 8.93 -20.15
C GLY A 122 6.50 9.38 -20.91
N THR A 123 6.72 10.69 -20.99
CA THR A 123 7.88 11.32 -21.62
C THR A 123 9.14 11.25 -20.76
N ASP A 124 8.98 11.16 -19.44
CA ASP A 124 10.05 11.21 -18.45
C ASP A 124 10.15 9.91 -17.64
N GLU A 125 11.25 9.76 -16.90
CA GLU A 125 11.36 8.70 -15.90
C GLU A 125 10.35 8.92 -14.76
N GLN A 126 9.63 7.86 -14.39
CA GLN A 126 8.61 7.90 -13.35
C GLN A 126 8.87 6.87 -12.25
N ALA A 127 8.63 7.26 -11.00
CA ALA A 127 8.66 6.36 -9.87
C ALA A 127 7.32 5.62 -9.75
N LEU A 128 7.39 4.29 -9.67
CA LEU A 128 6.25 3.39 -9.55
C LEU A 128 6.30 2.65 -8.21
N ILE A 129 5.18 2.65 -7.49
CA ILE A 129 4.84 1.67 -6.46
C ILE A 129 3.86 0.70 -7.09
N ILE A 130 4.29 -0.55 -7.19
CA ILE A 130 3.48 -1.66 -7.70
C ILE A 130 3.09 -2.50 -6.49
N ASP A 131 1.80 -2.51 -6.20
CA ASP A 131 1.16 -3.32 -5.18
C ASP A 131 0.15 -4.25 -5.85
N TYR A 132 -0.39 -5.20 -5.10
CA TYR A 132 -1.51 -6.02 -5.55
C TYR A 132 -2.54 -6.21 -4.44
N VAL A 133 -3.81 -6.30 -4.81
CA VAL A 133 -4.91 -6.62 -3.91
C VAL A 133 -5.34 -8.06 -4.18
N VAL A 134 -5.44 -8.87 -3.14
CA VAL A 134 -6.20 -10.11 -3.20
C VAL A 134 -7.56 -9.87 -2.54
N HIS A 135 -8.62 -9.97 -3.34
CA HIS A 135 -10.00 -9.87 -2.94
C HIS A 135 -10.48 -11.23 -2.47
N HIS A 136 -10.50 -11.41 -1.16
CA HIS A 136 -10.84 -12.68 -0.54
C HIS A 136 -12.34 -12.84 -0.37
N LEU A 137 -12.90 -13.96 -0.84
CA LEU A 137 -14.28 -14.35 -0.54
C LEU A 137 -14.51 -14.44 0.98
N LYS A 138 -15.71 -14.03 1.42
CA LYS A 138 -16.17 -14.05 2.82
C LYS A 138 -17.39 -14.95 2.97
N ALA A 139 -17.74 -15.25 4.22
CA ALA A 139 -18.93 -16.03 4.58
C ALA A 139 -20.23 -15.49 3.99
N ASN A 140 -20.32 -14.17 3.76
CA ASN A 140 -21.51 -13.51 3.20
C ASN A 140 -21.52 -13.48 1.66
N GLY A 141 -20.63 -14.22 0.99
CA GLY A 141 -20.51 -14.27 -0.47
C GLY A 141 -19.87 -13.03 -1.12
N LYS A 142 -19.59 -11.97 -0.36
CA LYS A 142 -18.85 -10.80 -0.85
C LYS A 142 -17.34 -11.02 -0.76
N THR A 143 -16.59 -10.26 -1.53
CA THR A 143 -15.12 -10.23 -1.42
C THR A 143 -14.64 -9.04 -0.60
N SER A 144 -13.46 -9.15 0.00
CA SER A 144 -12.77 -8.02 0.63
C SER A 144 -11.31 -7.95 0.18
N GLY A 145 -10.88 -6.78 -0.29
CA GLY A 145 -9.51 -6.53 -0.69
C GLY A 145 -8.52 -6.55 0.47
N LYS A 146 -7.40 -7.25 0.30
CA LYS A 146 -6.19 -7.08 1.08
C LYS A 146 -5.06 -6.63 0.17
N VAL A 147 -4.56 -5.42 0.40
CA VAL A 147 -3.39 -4.88 -0.31
C VAL A 147 -2.10 -5.49 0.23
N PHE A 148 -1.25 -5.95 -0.67
CA PHE A 148 0.08 -6.49 -0.43
C PHE A 148 1.13 -5.68 -1.18
N LYS A 149 2.27 -5.44 -0.52
CA LYS A 149 3.42 -4.79 -1.15
C LYS A 149 4.07 -5.73 -2.15
N TRP A 150 4.50 -5.21 -3.31
CA TRP A 150 5.26 -5.99 -4.28
C TRP A 150 6.59 -5.36 -4.66
N LYS A 151 6.60 -4.21 -5.33
CA LYS A 151 7.85 -3.63 -5.83
C LYS A 151 7.78 -2.12 -6.02
N ASN A 152 8.90 -1.44 -5.78
CA ASN A 152 9.10 -0.05 -6.18
C ASN A 152 10.14 -0.01 -7.30
N LYS A 153 9.90 0.78 -8.35
CA LYS A 153 10.79 0.87 -9.51
C LYS A 153 10.75 2.25 -10.12
N HIS A 154 11.89 2.75 -10.60
CA HIS A 154 11.93 3.87 -11.54
C HIS A 154 11.87 3.28 -12.94
N LEU A 155 10.87 3.69 -13.72
CA LEU A 155 10.64 3.22 -15.08
C LEU A 155 10.93 4.38 -16.04
N LYS A 156 11.92 4.19 -16.90
CA LYS A 156 12.28 5.17 -17.93
C LYS A 156 11.16 5.33 -18.96
N SER A 157 11.12 6.48 -19.62
CA SER A 157 10.29 6.70 -20.80
C SER A 157 10.44 5.58 -21.84
N GLY A 158 9.32 5.08 -22.35
CA GLY A 158 9.26 3.98 -23.32
C GLY A 158 9.72 2.60 -22.84
N ALA A 159 10.19 2.45 -21.59
CA ALA A 159 10.70 1.18 -21.09
C ALA A 159 9.59 0.21 -20.67
N GLU A 160 9.85 -1.09 -20.83
CA GLU A 160 9.02 -2.16 -20.29
C GLU A 160 9.47 -2.62 -18.90
N LEU A 161 8.52 -3.09 -18.10
CA LEU A 161 8.74 -3.78 -16.85
C LEU A 161 7.98 -5.10 -16.85
N ARG A 162 8.73 -6.20 -16.83
CA ARG A 162 8.19 -7.55 -16.61
C ARG A 162 8.40 -7.99 -15.18
N ALA A 163 7.38 -8.56 -14.58
CA ALA A 163 7.46 -9.07 -13.22
C ALA A 163 6.50 -10.24 -13.00
N GLN A 164 6.94 -11.20 -12.21
CA GLN A 164 6.13 -12.32 -11.74
C GLN A 164 5.99 -12.26 -10.21
N LYS A 165 4.85 -12.71 -9.70
CA LYS A 165 4.56 -12.76 -8.27
C LYS A 165 3.97 -14.10 -7.88
N ARG A 166 4.54 -14.66 -6.81
CA ARG A 166 3.99 -15.76 -6.04
C ARG A 166 3.43 -15.28 -4.71
N HIS A 167 2.15 -15.55 -4.47
CA HIS A 167 1.43 -15.26 -3.23
C HIS A 167 0.97 -16.57 -2.55
N PRO A 168 1.59 -16.97 -1.44
CA PRO A 168 1.19 -18.19 -0.72
C PRO A 168 -0.25 -18.10 -0.19
N MET A 169 -1.08 -19.06 -0.57
CA MET A 169 -2.47 -19.20 -0.09
C MET A 169 -2.51 -20.28 0.98
N LYS A 170 -1.89 -20.01 2.13
CA LYS A 170 -1.78 -20.96 3.25
C LYS A 170 -2.72 -20.60 4.39
N PRO A 171 -3.18 -21.59 5.18
CA PRO A 171 -3.93 -21.33 6.42
C PRO A 171 -3.16 -20.39 7.34
N ILE A 172 -3.84 -19.39 7.89
CA ILE A 172 -3.29 -18.46 8.89
C ILE A 172 -4.32 -18.25 10.01
N THR A 173 -3.85 -17.93 11.22
CA THR A 173 -4.71 -17.76 12.40
C THR A 173 -5.60 -16.52 12.33
N THR A 174 -5.19 -15.50 11.58
CA THR A 174 -5.88 -14.20 11.51
C THR A 174 -6.96 -14.12 10.43
N ARG A 175 -7.15 -15.19 9.63
CA ARG A 175 -8.10 -15.20 8.52
C ARG A 175 -8.59 -16.61 8.21
N LYS A 176 -9.92 -16.75 8.16
CA LYS A 176 -10.59 -17.90 7.55
C LYS A 176 -10.66 -17.73 6.03
N TYR A 177 -10.29 -18.77 5.29
CA TYR A 177 -10.47 -18.87 3.85
C TYR A 177 -11.80 -19.54 3.52
N TYR A 178 -12.38 -19.13 2.38
CA TYR A 178 -13.60 -19.68 1.82
C TYR A 178 -13.30 -20.11 0.40
N GLY A 179 -13.72 -21.32 0.02
CA GLY A 179 -13.61 -21.80 -1.35
C GLY A 179 -14.60 -21.09 -2.26
N GLY A 180 -14.27 -20.97 -3.54
CA GLY A 180 -15.03 -20.16 -4.49
C GLY A 180 -14.12 -19.19 -5.26
N GLY A 181 -14.76 -18.26 -5.98
CA GLY A 181 -14.09 -17.22 -6.75
C GLY A 181 -13.44 -16.14 -5.87
N HIS A 182 -12.16 -15.88 -6.12
CA HIS A 182 -11.38 -14.75 -5.59
C HIS A 182 -10.89 -13.92 -6.76
N ARG A 183 -10.37 -12.72 -6.48
CA ARG A 183 -9.80 -11.84 -7.51
C ARG A 183 -8.46 -11.28 -7.08
N VAL A 184 -7.55 -11.13 -8.03
CA VAL A 184 -6.32 -10.37 -7.86
C VAL A 184 -6.32 -9.14 -8.75
N GLU A 185 -5.91 -8.01 -8.21
CA GLU A 185 -5.76 -6.75 -8.93
C GLU A 185 -4.36 -6.19 -8.72
N ILE A 186 -3.81 -5.57 -9.76
CA ILE A 186 -2.54 -4.84 -9.70
C ILE A 186 -2.83 -3.36 -9.53
N LEU A 187 -2.14 -2.74 -8.58
CA LEU A 187 -2.17 -1.30 -8.36
C LEU A 187 -0.83 -0.71 -8.72
N VAL A 188 -0.85 0.37 -9.50
CA VAL A 188 0.33 1.17 -9.79
C VAL A 188 0.07 2.58 -9.29
N ASN A 189 0.93 3.05 -8.38
CA ASN A 189 0.76 4.34 -7.68
C ASN A 189 -0.66 4.49 -7.09
N GLY A 190 -1.18 3.40 -6.51
CA GLY A 190 -2.47 3.41 -5.81
C GLY A 190 -3.72 3.21 -6.68
N GLU A 191 -3.58 3.19 -8.01
CA GLU A 191 -4.71 3.00 -8.93
C GLU A 191 -4.69 1.60 -9.54
N THR A 192 -5.84 0.94 -9.59
CA THR A 192 -5.98 -0.39 -10.21
C THR A 192 -5.77 -0.26 -11.72
N VAL A 193 -4.81 -1.02 -12.27
CA VAL A 193 -4.49 -1.00 -13.71
C VAL A 193 -4.97 -2.25 -14.44
N CYS A 194 -5.05 -3.39 -13.74
CA CYS A 194 -5.56 -4.65 -14.28
C CYS A 194 -5.93 -5.61 -13.14
N GLY A 195 -6.62 -6.71 -13.48
CA GLY A 195 -6.93 -7.77 -12.54
C GLY A 195 -7.64 -8.94 -13.21
N ALA A 196 -7.61 -10.08 -12.54
CA ALA A 196 -8.19 -11.34 -13.01
C ALA A 196 -8.69 -12.16 -11.83
N ASP A 197 -9.66 -13.03 -12.12
CA ASP A 197 -10.26 -13.91 -11.13
C ASP A 197 -9.52 -15.25 -11.07
N PHE A 198 -9.60 -15.91 -9.92
CA PHE A 198 -9.06 -17.25 -9.70
C PHE A 198 -9.93 -18.00 -8.69
N GLU A 199 -9.97 -19.33 -8.80
CA GLU A 199 -10.74 -20.20 -7.93
C GLU A 199 -9.87 -20.68 -6.76
N LEU A 200 -10.38 -20.60 -5.52
CA LEU A 200 -9.74 -21.22 -4.36
C LEU A 200 -10.49 -22.51 -4.00
N LYS A 201 -9.79 -23.64 -3.99
CA LYS A 201 -10.30 -24.93 -3.52
C LYS A 201 -9.82 -25.17 -2.09
N LEU A 202 -10.76 -25.39 -1.17
CA LEU A 202 -10.44 -25.90 0.17
C LEU A 202 -10.29 -27.41 0.02
N ALA A 203 -9.10 -27.94 0.34
CA ALA A 203 -8.87 -29.39 0.36
C ALA A 203 -9.76 -30.07 1.41
#